data_AF-A0A7K6MSR9-F1
#
_entry.id   AF-A0A7K6MSR9-F1
#
_cell.length_a   1.000
_cell.length_b   1.000
_cell.length_c   1.000
_cell.angle_alpha   90.00
_cell.angle_beta   90.00
_cell.angle_gamma   90.00
#
_symmetry.space_group_name_H-M   'P 1'
#
loop_
_entity.id
_entity.type
_entity.pdbx_description
1 polymer ?
#
loop_
_entity_poly.entity_id
_entity_poly.type
_entity_poly.pdbx_seq_one_letter_code
_entity_poly.pdbx_strand_id
1 'polypeptide(L)'
;VRKLLTFLTCLYFLPQVCGCIILGFSVWIRVSGTQQVNPCSHTSTIILAGVDLLIAVGAIIMVLGFLGCCGAVRESRCMLMLFFIALLLILILQITGGILGAVYKSQVEENFKLTLNSSVIALQSTTGEHEDYQKEFQKLEKKEKCCGLLNGPTDWGVNFENPSLDACMCELDKPSPDLCITYQNKKIYKK
;
A
#
# COMPACT_ATOMS: atom_id res chain seq x y z
N VAL A 1 2.06 39.13 10.58
CA VAL A 1 1.19 38.26 11.41
C VAL A 1 0.01 37.70 10.62
N ARG A 2 -0.93 38.50 10.10
CA ARG A 2 -2.14 38.00 9.40
C ARG A 2 -1.84 37.15 8.14
N LYS A 3 -0.88 37.57 7.29
CA LYS A 3 -0.41 36.77 6.12
C LYS A 3 0.30 35.46 6.52
N LEU A 4 1.03 35.46 7.63
CA LEU A 4 1.70 34.27 8.17
C LEU A 4 0.69 33.26 8.71
N LEU A 5 -0.36 33.76 9.38
CA LEU A 5 -1.43 32.92 9.92
C LEU A 5 -2.22 32.23 8.80
N THR A 6 -2.56 32.96 7.73
CA THR A 6 -3.23 32.39 6.54
C THR A 6 -2.36 31.34 5.83
N PHE A 7 -1.05 31.57 5.73
CA PHE A 7 -0.14 30.59 5.16
C PHE A 7 -0.08 29.30 5.99
N LEU A 8 -0.04 29.43 7.32
CA LEU A 8 -0.07 28.30 8.25
C LEU A 8 -1.39 27.51 8.17
N THR A 9 -2.56 28.18 8.12
CA THR A 9 -3.83 27.46 7.96
C THR A 9 -3.95 26.75 6.62
N CYS A 10 -3.49 27.33 5.52
CA CYS A 10 -3.43 26.63 4.22
C CYS A 10 -2.51 25.40 4.28
N LEU A 11 -1.37 25.51 4.98
CA LEU A 11 -0.43 24.39 5.13
C LEU A 11 -1.02 23.22 5.93
N TYR A 12 -1.86 23.48 6.94
CA TYR A 12 -2.54 22.42 7.72
C TYR A 12 -3.81 21.88 7.06
N PHE A 13 -4.44 22.65 6.17
CA PHE A 13 -5.66 22.24 5.49
C PHE A 13 -5.43 21.15 4.44
N LEU A 14 -4.31 21.22 3.69
CA LEU A 14 -4.00 20.21 2.66
C LEU A 14 -3.80 18.79 3.25
N PRO A 15 -3.00 18.59 4.33
CA PRO A 15 -2.89 17.30 4.99
C PRO A 15 -4.22 16.79 5.56
N GLN A 16 -5.09 17.68 6.04
CA GLN A 16 -6.41 17.31 6.58
C GLN A 16 -7.29 16.69 5.50
N VAL A 17 -7.37 17.31 4.31
CA VAL A 17 -8.15 16.79 3.18
C VAL A 17 -7.59 15.44 2.73
N CYS A 18 -6.27 15.32 2.65
CA CYS A 18 -5.61 14.05 2.34
C CYS A 18 -5.96 12.96 3.38
N GLY A 19 -5.91 13.30 4.67
CA GLY A 19 -6.30 12.39 5.76
C GLY A 19 -7.73 11.89 5.64
N CYS A 20 -8.69 12.77 5.33
CA CYS A 20 -10.09 12.38 5.11
C CYS A 20 -10.26 11.42 3.92
N ILE A 21 -9.55 11.67 2.82
CA ILE A 21 -9.59 10.81 1.63
C ILE A 21 -9.01 9.43 1.96
N ILE A 22 -7.85 9.38 2.62
CA ILE A 22 -7.19 8.13 3.02
C ILE A 22 -8.09 7.34 3.97
N LEU A 23 -8.68 7.98 4.98
CA LEU A 23 -9.61 7.34 5.90
C LEU A 23 -10.83 6.77 5.19
N GLY A 24 -11.49 7.60 4.36
CA GLY A 24 -12.68 7.17 3.62
C GLY A 24 -12.38 5.97 2.73
N PHE A 25 -11.26 6.01 2.01
CA PHE A 25 -10.83 4.91 1.14
C PHE A 25 -10.47 3.65 1.93
N SER A 26 -9.79 3.79 3.07
CA SER A 26 -9.40 2.66 3.92
C SER A 26 -10.62 2.00 4.57
N VAL A 27 -11.61 2.79 5.00
CA VAL A 27 -12.88 2.27 5.52
C VAL A 27 -13.74 1.65 4.42
N TRP A 28 -13.70 2.18 3.19
CA TRP A 28 -14.36 1.56 2.05
C TRP A 28 -13.79 0.17 1.78
N ILE A 29 -12.46 0.05 1.65
CA ILE A 29 -11.75 -1.24 1.49
C ILE A 29 -12.05 -2.16 2.69
N ARG A 30 -12.04 -1.57 3.88
CA ARG A 30 -12.72 -2.03 5.12
C ARG A 30 -13.82 -3.04 4.91
N VAL A 31 -14.91 -2.45 4.43
CA VAL A 31 -16.24 -2.99 4.37
C VAL A 31 -16.40 -3.86 3.12
N SER A 32 -15.81 -3.45 1.99
CA SER A 32 -15.87 -4.24 0.76
C SER A 32 -15.09 -5.55 0.87
N GLY A 33 -13.94 -5.52 1.54
CA GLY A 33 -13.11 -6.70 1.77
C GLY A 33 -13.82 -7.77 2.62
N THR A 34 -14.55 -7.37 3.67
CA THR A 34 -15.25 -8.30 4.57
C THR A 34 -16.36 -9.14 3.94
N GLN A 35 -16.87 -8.77 2.76
CA GLN A 35 -17.92 -9.54 2.07
C GLN A 35 -17.38 -10.68 1.19
N GLN A 36 -16.06 -10.75 0.97
CA GLN A 36 -15.41 -11.72 0.07
C GLN A 36 -14.44 -12.68 0.79
N VAL A 37 -14.24 -12.54 2.11
CA VAL A 37 -13.25 -13.35 2.86
C VAL A 37 -13.87 -14.60 3.47
N ASN A 38 -13.52 -15.75 2.89
CA ASN A 38 -13.52 -17.02 3.60
C ASN A 38 -12.45 -16.96 4.72
N PRO A 39 -12.79 -17.31 5.98
CA PRO A 39 -11.91 -17.14 7.15
C PRO A 39 -10.66 -18.05 7.18
N CYS A 40 -10.31 -18.71 6.08
CA CYS A 40 -9.25 -19.72 6.00
C CYS A 40 -7.97 -19.28 5.26
N SER A 41 -7.86 -18.05 4.75
CA SER A 41 -6.66 -17.60 4.03
C SER A 41 -5.79 -16.66 4.86
N HIS A 42 -4.58 -17.10 5.20
CA HIS A 42 -3.56 -16.31 5.91
C HIS A 42 -3.22 -14.99 5.17
N THR A 43 -3.25 -14.96 3.83
CA THR A 43 -2.98 -13.76 3.01
C THR A 43 -3.98 -12.62 3.27
N SER A 44 -5.23 -12.96 3.60
CA SER A 44 -6.28 -11.98 3.89
C SER A 44 -6.03 -11.21 5.19
N THR A 45 -5.39 -11.84 6.18
CA THR A 45 -5.13 -11.20 7.48
C THR A 45 -4.10 -10.08 7.40
N ILE A 46 -3.11 -10.19 6.52
CA ILE A 46 -2.04 -9.17 6.38
C ILE A 46 -2.58 -7.95 5.64
N ILE A 47 -3.36 -8.15 4.58
CA ILE A 47 -4.02 -7.05 3.88
C ILE A 47 -4.98 -6.33 4.84
N LEU A 48 -5.80 -7.07 5.61
CA LEU A 48 -6.68 -6.47 6.62
C LEU A 48 -5.90 -5.67 7.67
N ALA A 49 -4.79 -6.22 8.18
CA ALA A 49 -3.92 -5.56 9.15
C ALA A 49 -3.29 -4.28 8.55
N GLY A 50 -2.90 -4.29 7.28
CA GLY A 50 -2.41 -3.11 6.57
C GLY A 50 -3.48 -2.02 6.45
N VAL A 51 -4.72 -2.39 6.13
CA VAL A 51 -5.81 -1.41 6.06
C VAL A 51 -6.21 -0.91 7.46
N ASP A 52 -6.12 -1.75 8.50
CA ASP A 52 -6.26 -1.33 9.91
C ASP A 52 -5.27 -0.23 10.29
N LEU A 53 -4.01 -0.44 9.92
CA LEU A 53 -2.96 0.54 10.14
C LEU A 53 -3.26 1.85 9.39
N LEU A 54 -3.71 1.78 8.13
CA LEU A 54 -4.09 2.96 7.35
C LEU A 54 -5.25 3.74 7.97
N ILE A 55 -6.25 3.05 8.53
CA ILE A 55 -7.35 3.68 9.27
C ILE A 55 -6.80 4.38 10.52
N ALA A 56 -5.96 3.72 11.31
CA ALA A 56 -5.37 4.30 12.51
C ALA A 56 -4.54 5.55 12.18
N VAL A 57 -3.66 5.47 11.19
CA VAL A 57 -2.80 6.58 10.75
C VAL A 57 -3.64 7.74 10.20
N GLY A 58 -4.62 7.45 9.35
CA GLY A 58 -5.52 8.48 8.80
C GLY A 58 -6.30 9.21 9.91
N ALA A 59 -6.75 8.48 10.95
CA ALA A 59 -7.47 9.05 12.08
C ALA A 59 -6.58 10.00 12.89
N ILE A 60 -5.33 9.59 13.14
CA ILE A 60 -4.34 10.42 13.82
C ILE A 60 -4.08 11.70 13.01
N ILE A 61 -3.84 11.59 11.70
CA ILE A 61 -3.62 12.75 10.82
C ILE A 61 -4.83 13.71 10.86
N MET A 62 -6.05 13.18 10.82
CA MET A 62 -7.28 13.96 10.87
C MET A 62 -7.44 14.72 12.21
N VAL A 63 -7.10 14.09 13.34
CA VAL A 63 -7.16 14.73 14.66
C VAL A 63 -6.07 15.80 14.78
N LEU A 64 -4.84 15.50 14.37
CA LEU A 64 -3.72 16.45 14.44
C LEU A 64 -3.93 17.65 13.52
N GLY A 65 -4.45 17.45 12.32
CA GLY A 65 -4.76 18.54 11.39
C GLY A 65 -5.91 19.41 11.89
N PHE A 66 -6.92 18.84 12.55
CA PHE A 66 -7.97 19.61 13.23
C PHE A 66 -7.40 20.46 14.38
N LEU A 67 -6.58 19.86 15.25
CA LEU A 67 -5.93 20.57 16.36
C LEU A 67 -4.99 21.67 15.86
N GLY A 68 -4.24 21.44 14.78
CA GLY A 68 -3.36 22.42 14.16
C GLY A 68 -4.13 23.59 13.54
N CYS A 69 -5.18 23.31 12.77
CA CYS A 69 -6.01 24.33 12.14
C CYS A 69 -6.78 25.16 13.18
N CYS A 70 -7.50 24.51 14.10
CA CYS A 70 -8.24 25.21 15.15
C CYS A 70 -7.33 25.92 16.16
N GLY A 71 -6.16 25.34 16.47
CA GLY A 71 -5.17 25.96 17.35
C GLY A 71 -4.59 27.25 16.76
N ALA A 72 -4.32 27.27 15.45
CA ALA A 72 -3.87 28.46 14.76
C ALA A 72 -4.97 29.54 14.69
N VAL A 73 -6.21 29.17 14.32
CA VAL A 73 -7.31 30.14 14.20
C VAL A 73 -7.74 30.73 15.54
N ARG A 74 -7.79 29.92 16.60
CA ARG A 74 -8.24 30.36 17.93
C ARG A 74 -7.13 30.97 18.80
N GLU A 75 -5.89 31.04 18.29
CA GLU A 75 -4.70 31.50 19.02
C GLU A 75 -4.58 30.85 20.42
N SER A 76 -5.10 29.63 20.56
CA SER A 76 -5.25 28.97 21.86
C SER A 76 -3.97 28.23 22.20
N ARG A 77 -3.27 28.73 23.22
CA ARG A 77 -2.06 28.12 23.78
C ARG A 77 -2.25 26.65 24.14
N CYS A 78 -3.40 26.29 24.71
CA CYS A 78 -3.70 24.92 25.15
C CYS A 78 -3.78 23.94 23.96
N MET A 79 -4.51 24.30 22.90
CA MET A 79 -4.63 23.47 21.69
C MET A 79 -3.28 23.32 20.98
N LEU A 80 -2.49 24.40 20.91
CA LEU A 80 -1.15 24.35 20.32
C LEU A 80 -0.17 23.51 21.16
N MET A 81 -0.26 23.54 22.49
CA MET A 81 0.53 22.67 23.36
C MET A 81 0.16 21.20 23.17
N LEU A 82 -1.12 20.86 23.11
CA LEU A 82 -1.55 19.48 22.85
C LEU A 82 -1.04 18.97 21.49
N PHE A 83 -1.11 19.80 20.46
CA PHE A 83 -0.55 19.48 19.15
C PHE A 83 0.96 19.21 19.22
N PHE A 84 1.71 20.08 19.90
CA PHE A 84 3.15 19.92 20.07
C PHE A 84 3.52 18.65 20.85
N ILE A 85 2.82 18.37 21.96
CA ILE A 85 3.03 17.15 22.76
C ILE A 85 2.74 15.91 21.91
N ALA A 86 1.64 15.91 21.14
CA ALA A 86 1.31 14.79 20.26
C ALA A 86 2.37 14.56 19.18
N LEU A 87 2.90 15.63 18.57
CA LEU A 87 4.02 15.52 17.62
C LEU A 87 5.29 14.97 18.26
N LEU A 88 5.62 15.40 19.49
CA LEU A 88 6.76 14.85 20.23
C LEU A 88 6.60 13.36 20.52
N LEU A 89 5.40 12.92 20.92
CA LEU A 89 5.12 11.50 21.14
C LEU A 89 5.28 10.68 19.85
N ILE A 90 4.79 11.20 18.72
CA ILE A 90 4.97 10.56 17.41
C ILE A 90 6.44 10.48 17.03
N LEU A 91 7.22 11.52 17.30
CA LEU A 91 8.67 11.51 17.04
C LEU A 91 9.37 10.42 17.84
N ILE A 92 9.05 10.28 19.13
CA ILE A 92 9.60 9.21 19.97
C ILE A 92 9.21 7.83 19.43
N LEU A 93 7.95 7.64 19.02
CA LEU A 93 7.49 6.40 18.40
C LEU A 93 8.19 6.11 17.07
N GLN A 94 8.42 7.11 16.23
CA GLN A 94 9.15 6.95 14.97
C GLN A 94 10.61 6.56 15.20
N ILE A 95 11.29 7.19 16.15
CA ILE A 95 12.68 6.84 16.50
C ILE A 95 12.72 5.42 17.04
N THR A 96 11.82 5.06 17.96
CA THR A 96 11.74 3.73 18.53
C THR A 96 11.46 2.68 17.46
N GLY A 97 10.47 2.93 16.60
CA GLY A 97 10.14 2.06 15.47
C GLY A 97 11.29 1.93 14.46
N GLY A 98 12.02 3.02 14.20
CA GLY A 98 13.20 2.99 13.34
C GLY A 98 14.34 2.15 13.91
N ILE A 99 14.61 2.27 15.22
CA ILE A 99 15.63 1.46 15.91
C ILE A 99 15.21 -0.01 15.91
N LEU A 100 13.97 -0.32 16.29
CA LEU A 100 13.45 -1.69 16.28
C LEU A 100 13.48 -2.28 14.86
N GLY A 101 13.07 -1.52 13.85
CA GLY A 101 13.13 -1.94 12.45
C GLY A 101 14.55 -2.24 11.98
N ALA A 102 15.54 -1.47 12.44
CA ALA A 102 16.95 -1.72 12.13
C ALA A 102 17.49 -2.97 12.85
N VAL A 103 17.16 -3.16 14.13
CA VAL A 103 17.61 -4.31 14.94
C VAL A 103 16.98 -5.62 14.45
N TYR A 104 15.68 -5.61 14.16
CA TYR A 104 14.93 -6.78 13.73
C TYR A 104 14.87 -6.97 12.21
N LYS A 105 15.74 -6.28 11.46
CA LYS A 105 15.73 -6.28 9.99
C LYS A 105 15.64 -7.69 9.39
N SER A 106 16.46 -8.63 9.85
CA SER A 106 16.48 -10.00 9.31
C SER A 106 15.17 -10.74 9.53
N GLN A 107 14.54 -10.57 10.70
CA GLN A 107 13.24 -11.19 10.99
C GLN A 107 12.12 -10.56 10.16
N VAL A 108 12.17 -9.24 9.96
CA VAL A 108 11.24 -8.53 9.08
C VAL A 108 11.38 -9.00 7.63
N GLU A 109 12.61 -9.17 7.14
CA GLU A 109 12.86 -9.69 5.79
C GLU A 109 12.33 -11.12 5.60
N GLU A 110 12.50 -11.99 6.60
CA GLU A 110 11.97 -13.36 6.56
C GLU A 110 10.44 -13.36 6.55
N ASN A 111 9.81 -12.63 7.48
CA ASN A 111 8.35 -12.51 7.54
C ASN A 111 7.77 -11.88 6.27
N PHE A 112 8.47 -10.92 5.69
CA PHE A 112 8.08 -10.31 4.42
C PHE A 112 8.17 -11.32 3.28
N LYS A 113 9.23 -12.14 3.20
CA LYS A 113 9.34 -13.22 2.20
C LYS A 113 8.23 -14.26 2.36
N LEU A 114 7.88 -14.65 3.59
CA LEU A 114 6.75 -15.56 3.83
C LEU A 114 5.43 -14.97 3.34
N THR A 115 5.22 -13.67 3.58
CA THR A 115 4.05 -12.93 3.08
C THR A 115 4.02 -12.93 1.56
N LEU A 116 5.14 -12.59 0.91
CA LEU A 116 5.22 -12.59 -0.55
C LEU A 116 5.00 -13.98 -1.16
N ASN A 117 5.49 -15.04 -0.52
CA ASN A 117 5.22 -16.41 -0.96
C ASN A 117 3.72 -16.73 -0.89
N SER A 118 3.00 -16.26 0.14
CA SER A 118 1.55 -16.45 0.22
C SER A 118 0.80 -15.73 -0.91
N SER A 119 1.29 -14.58 -1.37
CA SER A 119 0.77 -13.88 -2.54
C SER A 119 1.07 -14.63 -3.84
N VAL A 120 2.26 -15.23 -3.96
CA VAL A 120 2.60 -16.10 -5.12
C VAL A 120 1.68 -17.31 -5.17
N ILE A 121 1.36 -17.94 -4.04
CA ILE A 121 0.38 -19.05 -4.00
C ILE A 121 -0.99 -18.59 -4.52
N ALA A 122 -1.43 -17.36 -4.23
CA ALA A 122 -2.67 -16.81 -4.77
C ALA A 122 -2.60 -16.58 -6.30
N LEU A 123 -1.44 -16.24 -6.85
CA LEU A 123 -1.23 -16.15 -8.31
C LEU A 123 -1.26 -17.52 -8.99
N GLN A 124 -0.77 -18.56 -8.32
CA GLN A 124 -0.78 -19.95 -8.82
C GLN A 124 -2.10 -20.67 -8.61
N SER A 125 -2.97 -20.15 -7.76
CA SER A 125 -4.27 -20.75 -7.47
C SER A 125 -5.11 -20.88 -8.74
N THR A 126 -5.59 -22.08 -9.00
CA THR A 126 -6.56 -22.39 -10.07
C THR A 126 -8.00 -22.29 -9.57
N THR A 127 -8.20 -22.11 -8.26
CA THR A 127 -9.52 -21.88 -7.67
C THR A 127 -9.95 -20.44 -7.96
N GLY A 128 -11.20 -20.26 -8.40
CA GLY A 128 -11.76 -18.95 -8.77
C GLY A 128 -11.77 -17.89 -7.65
N GLU A 129 -11.43 -18.27 -6.42
CA GLU A 129 -11.32 -17.38 -5.25
C GLU A 129 -10.33 -16.22 -5.43
N HIS A 130 -9.31 -16.39 -6.29
CA HIS A 130 -8.26 -15.40 -6.50
C HIS A 130 -8.29 -14.73 -7.89
N GLU A 131 -9.34 -14.95 -8.69
CA GLU A 131 -9.42 -14.38 -10.05
C GLU A 131 -9.38 -12.85 -10.06
N ASP A 132 -10.08 -12.19 -9.13
CA ASP A 132 -10.11 -10.72 -9.06
C ASP A 132 -8.72 -10.17 -8.72
N TYR A 133 -8.04 -10.80 -7.75
CA TYR A 133 -6.67 -10.47 -7.40
C TYR A 133 -5.72 -10.67 -8.59
N GLN A 134 -5.82 -11.81 -9.28
CA GLN A 134 -5.02 -12.09 -10.47
C GLN A 134 -5.25 -11.05 -11.57
N LYS A 135 -6.51 -10.70 -11.88
CA LYS A 135 -6.84 -9.69 -12.90
C LYS A 135 -6.28 -8.31 -12.57
N GLU A 136 -6.37 -7.88 -11.31
CA GLU A 136 -5.78 -6.60 -10.88
C GLU A 136 -4.24 -6.65 -10.91
N PHE A 137 -3.64 -7.78 -10.53
CA PHE A 137 -2.19 -7.96 -10.59
C PHE A 137 -1.66 -7.91 -12.03
N GLN A 138 -2.37 -8.52 -12.98
CA GLN A 138 -2.04 -8.42 -14.41
C GLN A 138 -2.08 -6.97 -14.94
N LYS A 139 -3.02 -6.15 -14.48
CA LYS A 139 -3.07 -4.72 -14.85
C LYS A 139 -1.86 -3.97 -14.31
N LEU A 140 -1.43 -4.29 -13.10
CA LEU A 140 -0.26 -3.70 -12.48
C LEU A 140 1.01 -4.07 -13.25
N GLU A 141 1.20 -5.35 -13.57
CA GLU A 141 2.34 -5.85 -14.35
C GLU A 141 2.46 -5.16 -15.72
N LYS A 142 1.35 -4.99 -16.45
CA LYS A 142 1.34 -4.23 -17.71
C LYS A 142 1.71 -2.76 -17.52
N LYS A 143 1.16 -2.12 -16.49
CA LYS A 143 1.39 -0.70 -16.21
C LYS A 143 2.87 -0.44 -15.86
N GLU A 144 3.43 -1.29 -15.00
CA GLU A 144 4.81 -1.17 -14.52
C GLU A 144 5.82 -1.88 -15.43
N LYS A 145 5.35 -2.55 -16.48
CA LYS A 145 6.17 -3.26 -17.47
C LYS A 145 7.14 -4.24 -16.81
N CYS A 146 6.59 -5.07 -15.92
CA CYS A 146 7.32 -6.12 -15.20
C CYS A 146 6.53 -7.43 -15.27
N CYS A 147 7.11 -8.53 -14.78
CA CYS A 147 6.44 -9.82 -14.73
C CYS A 147 6.84 -10.60 -13.49
N GLY A 148 5.85 -11.06 -12.72
CA GLY A 148 6.02 -11.78 -11.47
C GLY A 148 6.27 -10.89 -10.25
N LEU A 149 6.26 -11.52 -9.08
CA LEU A 149 6.43 -10.85 -7.79
C LEU A 149 7.80 -11.14 -7.15
N LEU A 150 8.20 -12.42 -7.12
CA LEU A 150 9.41 -12.93 -6.47
C LEU A 150 10.36 -13.60 -7.45
N ASN A 151 9.90 -14.53 -8.30
CA ASN A 151 10.72 -15.35 -9.19
C ASN A 151 10.41 -15.09 -10.68
N GLY A 152 9.71 -14.00 -10.98
CA GLY A 152 9.40 -13.60 -12.34
C GLY A 152 8.20 -14.38 -12.90
N PRO A 153 8.17 -14.73 -14.20
CA PRO A 153 7.03 -15.42 -14.81
C PRO A 153 6.69 -16.76 -14.16
N THR A 154 7.64 -17.41 -13.49
CA THR A 154 7.44 -18.66 -12.74
C THR A 154 6.44 -18.51 -11.58
N ASP A 155 6.25 -17.30 -11.06
CA ASP A 155 5.29 -17.05 -9.98
C ASP A 155 3.83 -17.29 -10.40
N TRP A 156 3.54 -17.26 -11.70
CA TRP A 156 2.23 -17.63 -12.24
C TRP A 156 1.99 -19.14 -12.30
N GLY A 157 3.04 -19.97 -12.19
CA GLY A 157 2.93 -21.42 -12.21
C GLY A 157 2.14 -21.94 -13.41
N VAL A 158 1.17 -22.83 -13.15
CA VAL A 158 0.30 -23.41 -14.20
C VAL A 158 -0.59 -22.37 -14.88
N ASN A 159 -0.91 -21.25 -14.21
CA ASN A 159 -1.72 -20.20 -14.78
C ASN A 159 -0.99 -19.43 -15.89
N PHE A 160 0.34 -19.57 -16.01
CA PHE A 160 1.13 -18.97 -17.08
C PHE A 160 0.75 -19.47 -18.48
N GLU A 161 0.31 -20.73 -18.56
CA GLU A 161 -0.11 -21.37 -19.80
C GLU A 161 -1.52 -20.97 -20.23
N ASN A 162 -2.30 -20.37 -19.32
CA ASN A 162 -3.66 -19.94 -19.61
C ASN A 162 -3.66 -18.90 -20.76
N PRO A 163 -4.43 -19.12 -21.85
CA PRO A 163 -4.56 -18.15 -22.94
C PRO A 163 -5.14 -16.81 -22.51
N SER A 164 -5.92 -16.80 -21.43
CA SER A 164 -6.50 -15.60 -20.83
C SER A 164 -5.51 -14.80 -19.97
N LEU A 165 -4.30 -15.34 -19.74
CA LEU A 165 -3.26 -14.64 -19.02
C LEU A 165 -2.52 -13.67 -19.95
N ASP A 166 -2.89 -12.40 -19.86
CA ASP A 166 -2.26 -11.28 -20.58
C ASP A 166 -1.26 -10.50 -19.68
N ALA A 167 -1.02 -11.03 -18.48
CA ALA A 167 -0.21 -10.53 -17.36
C ALA A 167 0.99 -9.65 -17.73
N CYS A 168 1.84 -10.13 -18.65
CA CYS A 168 3.17 -9.58 -18.84
C CYS A 168 3.55 -9.34 -20.29
N MET A 169 2.59 -9.41 -21.23
CA MET A 169 2.94 -9.38 -22.65
C MET A 169 3.51 -8.03 -23.05
N CYS A 170 4.68 -8.07 -23.72
CA CYS A 170 5.27 -6.86 -24.26
C CYS A 170 4.45 -6.33 -25.45
N GLU A 171 4.02 -5.07 -25.36
CA GLU A 171 3.42 -4.37 -26.51
C GLU A 171 4.43 -4.27 -27.66
N LEU A 172 4.01 -4.74 -28.83
CA LEU A 172 4.84 -4.84 -30.04
C LEU A 172 5.16 -3.49 -30.69
N ASP A 173 4.49 -2.40 -30.29
CA ASP A 173 4.57 -1.10 -30.99
C ASP A 173 5.79 -0.24 -30.59
N LYS A 174 6.50 -0.57 -29.50
CA LYS A 174 7.75 0.10 -29.10
C LYS A 174 8.73 -0.88 -28.47
N PRO A 175 9.38 -1.76 -29.24
CA PRO A 175 10.37 -2.66 -28.71
C PRO A 175 11.65 -1.85 -28.44
N SER A 176 11.80 -1.36 -27.21
CA SER A 176 13.16 -1.13 -26.72
C SER A 176 13.74 -2.53 -26.48
N PRO A 177 14.78 -2.96 -27.23
CA PRO A 177 15.27 -4.34 -27.21
C PRO A 177 15.77 -4.80 -25.82
N ASP A 178 15.99 -3.86 -24.89
CA ASP A 178 16.50 -4.15 -23.56
C ASP A 178 15.41 -4.49 -22.52
N LEU A 179 14.13 -4.32 -22.84
CA LEU A 179 13.03 -4.44 -21.86
C LEU A 179 12.23 -5.75 -21.93
N CYS A 180 12.38 -6.54 -23.00
CA CYS A 180 11.55 -7.71 -23.28
C CYS A 180 12.38 -8.97 -23.47
N ILE A 181 11.93 -10.09 -22.92
CA ILE A 181 12.54 -11.41 -23.08
C ILE A 181 11.51 -12.41 -23.62
N THR A 182 11.97 -13.45 -24.30
CA THR A 182 11.11 -14.57 -24.71
C THR A 182 11.14 -15.65 -23.64
N TYR A 183 9.97 -15.99 -23.08
CA TYR A 183 9.80 -17.06 -22.11
C TYR A 183 8.64 -17.96 -22.54
N GLN A 184 8.87 -19.27 -22.66
CA GLN A 184 7.88 -20.26 -23.12
C GLN A 184 7.08 -19.81 -24.36
N ASN A 185 7.79 -19.35 -25.40
CA ASN A 185 7.21 -18.88 -26.66
C ASN A 185 6.33 -17.60 -26.58
N LYS A 186 6.29 -16.92 -25.43
CA LYS A 186 5.66 -15.61 -25.21
C LYS A 186 6.73 -14.53 -25.04
N LYS A 187 6.53 -13.33 -25.59
CA LYS A 187 7.36 -12.16 -25.31
C LYS A 187 6.83 -11.44 -24.08
N ILE A 188 7.62 -11.39 -23.02
CA ILE A 188 7.24 -10.80 -21.73
C ILE A 188 8.21 -9.71 -21.29
N TYR A 189 7.75 -8.84 -20.41
CA TYR A 189 8.63 -7.87 -19.75
C TYR A 189 9.70 -8.54 -18.89
N LYS A 190 10.89 -7.95 -18.90
CA LYS A 190 12.00 -8.37 -18.05
C LYS A 190 11.69 -8.02 -16.59
N LYS A 191 12.09 -8.90 -15.67
CA LYS A 191 12.05 -8.66 -14.22
C LYS A 191 13.07 -7.60 -13.80
#